data_AF-A0A969ZM63-F1
#
_entry.id   AF-A0A969ZM63-F1
#
_cell.length_a   1.000
_cell.length_b   1.000
_cell.length_c   1.000
_cell.angle_alpha   90.00
_cell.angle_beta   90.00
_cell.angle_gamma   90.00
#
_symmetry.space_group_name_H-M   'P 1'
#
loop_
_entity.id
_entity.type
_entity.pdbx_description
1 polymer ?
#
loop_
_entity_poly.entity_id
_entity_poly.type
_entity_poly.pdbx_seq_one_letter_code
_entity_poly.pdbx_strand_id
1 'polypeptide(L)' 'AFPMSARVIQKMAKDEDPHNFILMQSVAANVSGQLGSVVAGSMILVLIGRIVGL' A
#
# COMPACT_ATOMS: atom_id res chain seq x y z
N ALA A 1 3.09 4.47 3.08
CA ALA A 1 3.21 5.94 2.95
C ALA A 1 1.82 6.59 2.95
N PHE A 2 1.09 6.44 4.04
CA PHE A 2 -0.28 6.87 4.15
C PHE A 2 -0.37 8.29 4.73
N PRO A 3 -1.23 9.18 4.20
CA PRO A 3 -2.04 9.07 2.97
C PRO A 3 -1.31 9.56 1.71
N MET A 4 -0.05 9.98 1.81
CA MET A 4 0.65 10.74 0.76
C MET A 4 0.74 10.03 -0.59
N SER A 5 0.93 8.71 -0.63
CA SER A 5 0.95 7.96 -1.90
C SER A 5 -0.37 8.09 -2.66
N ALA A 6 -1.52 8.07 -1.98
CA ALA A 6 -2.82 8.22 -2.64
C ALA A 6 -3.02 9.63 -3.22
N ARG A 7 -2.49 10.66 -2.55
CA ARG A 7 -2.53 12.04 -3.04
C ARG A 7 -1.64 12.26 -4.26
N VAL A 8 -0.49 11.59 -4.33
CA VAL A 8 0.37 11.61 -5.52
C VAL A 8 -0.34 10.96 -6.71
N ILE A 9 -0.99 9.81 -6.51
CA ILE A 9 -1.79 9.17 -7.58
C ILE A 9 -2.93 10.08 -8.04
N GLN A 10 -3.68 10.69 -7.12
CA GLN A 10 -4.72 11.66 -7.49
C GLN A 10 -4.16 12.86 -8.26
N LYS A 11 -2.98 13.37 -7.89
CA LYS A 11 -2.34 14.48 -8.60
C LYS A 11 -2.03 14.09 -10.04
N MET A 12 -1.38 12.94 -10.27
CA MET A 12 -1.09 12.44 -11.61
C MET A 12 -2.37 12.24 -12.43
N ALA A 13 -3.44 11.71 -11.81
CA ALA A 13 -4.73 11.56 -12.48
C ALA A 13 -5.34 12.90 -12.91
N LYS A 14 -5.20 13.97 -12.12
CA LYS A 14 -5.67 15.32 -12.51
C LYS A 14 -4.81 15.95 -13.59
N ASP A 15 -3.51 15.65 -13.59
CA ASP A 15 -2.57 16.15 -14.60
C ASP A 15 -2.89 15.53 -15.98
N GLU A 16 -3.41 14.30 -16.03
CA GLU A 16 -3.89 13.64 -17.25
C GLU A 16 -5.34 14.02 -17.64
N ASP A 17 -6.26 14.02 -16.67
CA ASP A 17 -7.65 14.47 -16.84
C ASP A 17 -8.13 15.23 -15.59
N PRO A 18 -8.38 16.55 -15.69
CA PRO A 18 -8.83 17.37 -14.57
C PRO A 18 -10.14 16.91 -13.90
N HIS A 19 -10.96 16.10 -14.58
CA HIS A 19 -12.22 15.55 -14.08
C HIS A 19 -12.09 14.15 -13.48
N ASN A 20 -10.90 13.55 -13.51
CA ASN A 20 -10.68 12.20 -13.01
C ASN A 20 -10.36 12.22 -11.49
N PHE A 21 -11.36 11.88 -10.68
CA PHE A 21 -11.27 11.86 -9.22
C PHE A 21 -11.22 10.42 -8.69
N ILE A 22 -10.01 9.96 -8.38
CA ILE A 22 -9.73 8.60 -7.92
C ILE A 22 -9.12 8.56 -6.51
N LEU A 23 -9.14 9.66 -5.76
CA LEU A 23 -8.50 9.75 -4.44
C LEU A 23 -9.03 8.69 -3.47
N MET A 24 -10.34 8.47 -3.44
CA MET A 24 -10.96 7.50 -2.52
C MET A 24 -10.55 6.06 -2.88
N GLN A 25 -10.48 5.74 -4.16
CA GLN A 25 -10.04 4.46 -4.70
C GLN A 25 -8.54 4.27 -4.45
N SER A 26 -7.73 5.32 -4.64
CA SER A 26 -6.28 5.31 -4.40
C SER A 26 -5.94 5.16 -2.92
N VAL A 27 -6.79 5.69 -2.03
CA VAL A 27 -6.67 5.47 -0.58
C VAL A 27 -6.85 3.99 -0.25
N ALA A 28 -7.84 3.30 -0.84
CA ALA A 28 -8.03 1.88 -0.63
C ALA A 28 -6.79 1.05 -1.04
N ALA A 29 -6.17 1.37 -2.18
CA ALA A 29 -4.92 0.74 -2.62
C ALA A 29 -3.73 1.01 -1.66
N ASN A 30 -3.66 2.19 -1.05
CA ASN A 30 -2.62 2.51 -0.08
C ASN A 30 -2.83 1.78 1.27
N VAL A 31 -4.09 1.59 1.69
CA VAL A 31 -4.42 0.76 2.86
C VAL A 31 -4.10 -0.70 2.60
N SER A 32 -4.46 -1.23 1.43
CA SER A 32 -4.16 -2.63 1.10
C SER A 32 -2.66 -2.91 1.09
N GLY A 33 -1.84 -1.97 0.60
CA GLY A 33 -0.38 -2.07 0.68
C GLY A 33 0.14 -2.18 2.11
N GLN A 34 -0.42 -1.43 3.07
CA GLN A 34 -0.05 -1.56 4.49
C GLN A 34 -0.41 -2.92 5.08
N LEU A 35 -1.61 -3.43 4.78
CA LEU A 35 -2.03 -4.77 5.21
C LEU A 35 -1.13 -5.86 4.60
N GLY A 36 -0.81 -5.73 3.31
CA GLY A 36 0.09 -6.63 2.59
C GLY A 36 1.49 -6.66 3.22
N SER A 37 2.04 -5.51 3.63
CA SER A 37 3.32 -5.43 4.32
C SER A 37 3.31 -6.14 5.68
N VAL A 38 2.22 -6.07 6.43
CA VAL A 38 2.07 -6.80 7.70
C VAL A 38 2.05 -8.30 7.47
N VAL A 39 1.29 -8.77 6.47
CA VAL A 39 1.22 -10.19 6.10
C VAL A 39 2.59 -10.69 5.62
N ALA A 40 3.26 -9.95 4.73
CA ALA A 40 4.59 -10.30 4.28
C ALA A 40 5.60 -10.34 5.44
N GLY A 41 5.54 -9.35 6.33
CA GLY A 41 6.38 -9.29 7.52
C GLY A 41 6.16 -10.48 8.46
N SER A 42 4.91 -10.87 8.70
CA SER A 42 4.59 -12.02 9.56
C SER A 42 5.06 -13.34 8.94
N MET A 43 4.89 -13.51 7.62
CA MET A 43 5.40 -14.67 6.90
C MET A 43 6.93 -14.78 7.01
N ILE A 44 7.65 -13.66 6.81
CA ILE A 44 9.10 -13.63 6.96
C ILE A 44 9.50 -14.03 8.38
N LEU A 45 8.82 -13.49 9.40
CA LEU A 45 9.13 -13.80 10.79
C LEU A 45 8.95 -15.29 11.10
N VAL A 46 7.87 -15.91 10.60
CA VAL A 46 7.62 -17.35 10.73
C VAL A 46 8.70 -18.17 10.01
N LEU A 47 9.07 -17.79 8.79
CA LEU A 47 10.11 -18.48 8.03
C LEU A 47 11.46 -18.42 8.73
N ILE A 48 11.85 -17.25 9.23
CA ILE A 48 13.10 -17.09 9.99
C ILE A 48 13.04 -17.92 11.26
N GLY A 49 11.93 -17.88 12.02
CA GLY A 49 11.73 -18.70 13.21
C GLY A 49 12.01 -20.18 12.93
N ARG A 50 11.38 -20.72 11.88
CA ARG A 50 11.61 -22.11 11.45
C ARG A 50 13.06 -22.40 11.07
N ILE A 51 13.75 -21.47 10.40
CA ILE A 51 15.14 -21.64 9.98
C ILE A 51 16.08 -21.68 11.19
N VAL A 52 15.81 -20.87 12.23
CA VAL A 52 16.67 -20.81 13.44
C VAL A 52 16.25 -21.81 14.52
N GLY A 53 15.25 -22.65 14.27
CA GLY A 53 14.78 -23.70 15.19
C GLY A 53 13.85 -23.21 16.30
N LEU A 54 13.16 -22.09 16.09
CA LEU A 54 12.03 -21.62 16.91
C LEU A 54 10.69 -22.23 16.45
#